data_AF-A0A7V4YTR2-F1
#
_entry.id   AF-A0A7V4YTR2-F1
#
_cell.length_a   1.000
_cell.length_b   1.000
_cell.length_c   1.000
_cell.angle_alpha   90.00
_cell.angle_beta   90.00
_cell.angle_gamma   90.00
#
_symmetry.space_group_name_H-M   'P 1'
#
loop_
_entity.id
_entity.type
_entity.pdbx_description
1 polymer ?
#
loop_
_entity_poly.entity_id
_entity_poly.type
_entity_poly.pdbx_seq_one_letter_code
_entity_poly.pdbx_strand_id
1 'polypeptide(L)' 'MTTTTKTLANWGNYPIVEAELAEPETVAETRDYLLAHERLIARGNGKCYGDAALSPHV' A
#
# COMPACT_ATOMS: atom_id res chain seq x y z
N MET A 1 -0.58 -9.19 11.50
CA MET A 1 -0.34 -8.33 10.34
C MET A 1 0.45 -9.08 9.30
N THR A 2 -0.12 -9.28 8.11
CA THR A 2 0.56 -9.94 6.99
C THR A 2 1.16 -8.88 6.08
N THR A 3 2.38 -9.11 5.62
CA THR A 3 3.08 -8.21 4.71
C THR A 3 3.56 -8.98 3.47
N THR A 4 3.40 -8.41 2.28
CA THR A 4 3.84 -9.04 1.02
C THR A 4 4.38 -8.01 0.04
N THR A 5 5.56 -8.27 -0.52
CA THR A 5 6.12 -7.46 -1.61
C THR A 5 5.53 -7.89 -2.95
N LYS A 6 5.01 -6.93 -3.72
CA LYS A 6 4.52 -7.18 -5.09
C LYS A 6 4.60 -5.94 -5.96
N THR A 7 4.60 -6.18 -7.26
CA THR A 7 4.43 -5.14 -8.27
C THR A 7 2.97 -4.68 -8.29
N LEU A 8 2.74 -3.38 -8.11
CA LEU A 8 1.42 -2.75 -8.11
C LEU A 8 1.28 -1.82 -9.30
N ALA A 9 0.08 -1.88 -9.90
CA ALA A 9 -0.45 -0.84 -10.73
C ALA A 9 -1.89 -0.55 -10.29
N ASN A 10 -2.40 0.60 -10.71
CA ASN A 10 -3.81 0.93 -10.58
C ASN A 10 -4.58 0.52 -11.85
N TRP A 11 -5.85 0.90 -11.97
CA TRP A 11 -6.74 0.41 -13.04
C TRP A 11 -6.20 0.66 -14.46
N GLY A 12 -5.42 1.72 -14.63
CA GLY A 12 -4.75 2.06 -15.90
C GLY A 12 -3.53 1.21 -16.24
N ASN A 13 -3.12 0.26 -15.38
CA ASN A 13 -1.87 -0.51 -15.49
C ASN A 13 -0.59 0.36 -15.60
N TYR A 14 -0.67 1.64 -15.21
CA TYR A 14 0.44 2.58 -15.19
C TYR A 14 0.13 3.73 -14.21
N PRO A 15 1.12 4.27 -13.47
CA PRO A 15 2.48 3.75 -13.32
C PRO A 15 2.53 2.44 -12.54
N ILE A 16 3.66 1.75 -12.61
CA ILE A 16 3.91 0.47 -11.94
C ILE A 16 5.02 0.67 -10.90
N VAL A 17 4.82 0.20 -9.67
CA VAL A 17 5.81 0.28 -8.58
C VAL A 17 5.99 -1.08 -7.89
N GLU A 18 7.17 -1.34 -7.35
CA GLU A 18 7.36 -2.41 -6.37
C GLU A 18 7.00 -1.86 -4.99
N ALA A 19 6.14 -2.58 -4.28
CA ALA A 19 5.62 -2.12 -3.00
C ALA A 19 5.47 -3.26 -2.00
N GLU A 20 5.73 -2.94 -0.74
CA GLU A 20 5.35 -3.72 0.41
C GLU A 20 3.88 -3.43 0.75
N LEU A 21 3.03 -4.46 0.69
CA LEU A 21 1.62 -4.36 1.09
C LEU A 21 1.43 -4.92 2.48
N ALA A 22 0.87 -4.14 3.39
CA ALA A 22 0.44 -4.58 4.70
C ALA A 22 -1.09 -4.78 4.77
N GLU A 23 -1.51 -5.91 5.30
CA GLU A 23 -2.91 -6.25 5.54
C GLU A 23 -3.10 -6.46 7.06
N PRO A 24 -3.20 -5.37 7.85
CA PRO A 24 -3.49 -5.44 9.27
C PRO A 24 -4.95 -5.83 9.52
N GLU A 25 -5.19 -6.70 10.50
CA GLU A 25 -6.54 -7.15 10.87
C GLU A 25 -7.09 -6.39 12.08
N THR A 26 -6.25 -5.59 12.76
CA THR A 26 -6.63 -4.82 13.94
C THR A 26 -6.10 -3.39 13.88
N VAL A 27 -6.74 -2.49 14.63
CA VAL A 27 -6.31 -1.10 14.78
C VAL A 27 -4.91 -0.99 15.38
N ALA A 28 -4.55 -1.89 16.30
CA ALA A 28 -3.22 -1.91 16.90
C ALA A 28 -2.14 -2.20 15.85
N GLU A 29 -2.38 -3.19 14.99
CA GLU A 29 -1.49 -3.51 13.88
C GLU A 29 -1.36 -2.36 12.88
N THR A 30 -2.48 -1.72 12.52
CA THR A 30 -2.45 -0.52 11.66
C THR A 30 -1.59 0.58 12.28
N ARG A 31 -1.77 0.87 13.58
CA ARG A 31 -0.98 1.88 14.28
C ARG A 31 0.51 1.53 14.27
N ASP A 32 0.85 0.28 14.56
CA ASP A 32 2.24 -0.14 14.63
C ASP A 32 2.91 -0.04 13.25
N TYR A 33 2.20 -0.34 12.15
CA TYR A 33 2.70 -0.14 10.78
C TYR A 33 2.88 1.34 10.42
N LEU A 34 1.91 2.18 10.79
CA LEU A 34 1.99 3.63 10.58
C LEU A 34 3.19 4.26 11.29
N LEU A 35 3.51 3.80 12.50
CA LEU A 35 4.64 4.32 13.28
C LEU A 35 6.00 3.79 12.79
N ALA A 36 6.02 2.64 12.12
CA ALA A 36 7.24 2.04 11.58
C ALA A 36 7.71 2.66 10.25
N HIS A 37 6.85 3.42 9.55
CA HIS A 37 7.13 3.92 8.20
C HIS A 37 6.86 5.42 8.07
N GLU A 38 7.86 6.19 7.63
CA GLU A 38 7.69 7.63 7.40
C GLU A 38 6.93 7.96 6.12
N ARG A 39 6.94 7.04 5.13
CA ARG A 39 6.36 7.25 3.80
C ARG A 39 5.50 6.05 3.43
N LEU A 40 4.19 6.23 3.54
CA LEU A 40 3.19 5.24 3.17
C LEU A 40 1.92 5.94 2.70
N ILE A 41 1.08 5.21 1.97
CA ILE A 41 -0.27 5.66 1.63
C ILE A 41 -1.25 4.51 1.83
N ALA A 42 -2.46 4.78 2.33
CA ALA A 42 -3.49 3.76 2.38
C ALA A 42 -3.95 3.40 0.96
N ARG A 43 -4.16 2.11 0.68
CA ARG A 43 -4.71 1.62 -0.58
C ARG A 43 -6.00 0.84 -0.38
N GLY A 44 -7.03 1.23 -1.13
CA GLY A 44 -8.25 0.44 -1.28
C GLY A 44 -8.17 -0.51 -2.48
N ASN A 45 -9.26 -0.62 -3.25
CA ASN A 45 -9.36 -1.55 -4.40
C ASN A 45 -8.52 -1.17 -5.64
N GLY A 46 -7.70 -0.11 -5.60
CA GLY A 46 -6.85 0.28 -6.73
C GLY A 46 -7.59 0.73 -8.00
N LYS A 47 -8.85 1.19 -7.89
CA LYS A 47 -9.69 1.60 -9.04
C LYS A 47 -9.42 3.03 -9.56
N CYS A 48 -8.50 3.77 -8.95
CA CYS A 48 -8.02 5.02 -9.53
C CYS A 48 -7.17 4.72 -10.78
N TYR A 49 -6.83 5.74 -11.57
CA TYR A 49 -6.02 5.57 -12.78
C TYR A 49 -4.57 6.05 -12.62
N GLY A 50 -4.31 6.99 -11.71
CA GLY A 50 -2.99 7.58 -11.47
C GLY A 50 -2.21 6.86 -10.38
N ASP A 51 -1.35 7.60 -9.69
CA ASP A 51 -0.44 7.13 -8.64
C ASP A 51 -0.96 7.38 -7.21
N ALA A 52 -2.16 7.94 -7.05
CA ALA A 52 -2.76 8.33 -5.76
C ALA A 52 -2.98 7.19 -4.73
N ALA A 53 -2.64 5.95 -5.07
CA ALA A 53 -2.68 4.78 -4.17
C ALA A 53 -1.46 3.87 -4.37
N LEU A 54 -0.33 4.46 -4.80
CA LEU A 54 0.96 3.80 -5.02
C LEU A 54 2.02 4.45 -4.13
N SER A 55 2.80 3.61 -3.47
CA SER A 55 3.88 3.98 -2.56
C SER A 55 4.77 2.74 -2.35
N PRO A 56 6.04 2.87 -1.95
CA PRO A 56 6.85 1.73 -1.53
C PRO A 56 6.25 0.94 -0.36
N HIS A 57 5.46 1.59 0.50
CA HIS A 57 4.72 0.98 1.60
C HIS A 57 3.23 1.35 1.49
N VAL A 58 2.35 0.35 1.53
CA VAL A 58 0.90 0.49 1.30
C VAL A 58 0.08 -0.35 2.24
#